data_AF-A0A9P5N487-F1
#
_entry.id   AF-A0A9P5N487-F1
#
_cell.length_a   1.000
_cell.length_b   1.000
_cell.length_c   1.000
_cell.angle_alpha   90.00
_cell.angle_beta   90.00
_cell.angle_gamma   90.00
#
_symmetry.space_group_name_H-M   'P 1'
#
loop_
_entity.id
_entity.type
_entity.pdbx_description
1 polymer ?
#
loop_
_entity_poly.entity_id
_entity_poly.type
_entity_poly.pdbx_seq_one_letter_code
_entity_poly.pdbx_strand_id
1 'polypeptide(L)'
;PTTLGKACSTTSNRLDPRTRRFTSDCDAQTFCSGIINGTCIPRQCRREEFPSGYRMNQTVPALCPTGLFCPGEGDACRPLVAVGQPCQFNRDDQCAPSNISGLADYNNFDGSICLHSICTYTNVTEKQPCVFELSTYSDIDVSGMGFLNTIVRDNCQTARLFCDTSTQVCERLRLVGQQCQYHRDCQSVHFYYYNCLQNVCASPPEEPFEVALWQYAVTTLAVVLAMAAICIMLVMMHRRHRLKHYQEIYEYCDEQI
;
A
#
# COMPACT_ATOMS: atom_id res chain seq x y z
N PRO A 1 -10.73 -9.63 23.71
CA PRO A 1 -10.34 -10.01 25.09
C PRO A 1 -8.85 -9.73 25.27
N THR A 2 -8.47 -8.98 26.30
CA THR A 2 -7.07 -8.62 26.54
C THR A 2 -6.30 -9.82 27.08
N THR A 3 -5.13 -10.08 26.50
CA THR A 3 -4.22 -11.17 26.91
C THR A 3 -3.19 -10.73 27.95
N LEU A 4 -3.19 -9.44 28.30
CA LEU A 4 -2.33 -8.85 29.33
C LEU A 4 -2.29 -9.69 30.61
N GLY A 5 -1.09 -10.06 31.05
CA GLY A 5 -0.84 -10.85 32.25
C GLY A 5 -1.06 -12.36 32.10
N LYS A 6 -1.57 -12.85 30.96
CA LYS A 6 -1.71 -14.30 30.71
C LYS A 6 -0.35 -14.93 30.42
N ALA A 7 -0.24 -16.22 30.74
CA ALA A 7 0.92 -17.02 30.39
C ALA A 7 1.06 -17.14 28.86
N CYS A 8 2.30 -17.14 28.39
CA CYS A 8 2.67 -17.22 26.98
C CYS A 8 4.03 -17.90 26.83
N SER A 9 4.31 -18.42 25.63
CA SER A 9 5.65 -18.89 25.27
C SER A 9 6.13 -18.29 23.97
N THR A 10 7.41 -17.88 23.92
CA THR A 10 8.05 -17.45 22.67
C THR A 10 8.21 -18.59 21.67
N THR A 11 8.14 -19.85 22.12
CA THR A 11 8.15 -21.03 21.22
C THR A 11 6.85 -21.20 20.44
N SER A 12 5.77 -20.55 20.88
CA SER A 12 4.49 -20.53 20.18
C SER A 12 4.48 -19.52 19.02
N ASN A 13 5.50 -18.65 18.93
CA ASN A 13 5.62 -17.66 17.88
C ASN A 13 5.83 -18.35 16.52
N ARG A 14 4.95 -18.05 15.57
CA ARG A 14 5.02 -18.64 14.23
C ARG A 14 4.31 -17.77 13.21
N LEU A 15 4.64 -17.99 11.94
CA LEU A 15 3.84 -17.47 10.85
C LEU A 15 2.66 -18.40 10.61
N ASP A 16 1.47 -17.81 10.49
CA ASP A 16 0.29 -18.53 10.05
C ASP A 16 0.57 -19.15 8.67
N PRO A 17 0.34 -20.46 8.46
CA PRO A 17 0.75 -21.14 7.24
C PRO A 17 -0.01 -20.66 6.00
N ARG A 18 -1.18 -20.03 6.19
CA ARG A 18 -2.10 -19.60 5.13
C ARG A 18 -1.88 -18.14 4.76
N THR A 19 -1.78 -17.26 5.75
CA THR A 19 -1.69 -15.81 5.59
C THR A 19 -0.26 -15.28 5.73
N ARG A 20 0.67 -16.11 6.20
CA ARG A 20 2.04 -15.73 6.61
C ARG A 20 2.09 -14.59 7.63
N ARG A 21 0.98 -14.34 8.32
CA ARG A 21 0.90 -13.34 9.39
C ARG A 21 1.62 -13.88 10.62
N PHE A 22 2.38 -13.03 11.30
CA PHE A 22 2.95 -13.38 12.60
C PHE A 22 1.84 -13.62 13.64
N THR A 23 1.92 -14.76 14.32
CA THR A 23 1.00 -15.21 15.38
C THR A 23 1.79 -15.55 16.63
N SER A 24 1.23 -15.20 17.79
CA SER A 24 1.79 -15.49 19.12
C SER A 24 0.64 -15.76 20.10
N ASP A 25 0.98 -16.19 21.32
CA ASP A 25 0.00 -16.36 22.41
C ASP A 25 -0.58 -15.02 22.90
N CYS A 26 0.07 -13.90 22.58
CA CYS A 26 -0.34 -12.55 22.95
C CYS A 26 -1.12 -11.86 21.83
N ASP A 27 -1.95 -10.89 22.22
CA ASP A 27 -2.75 -10.07 21.30
C ASP A 27 -1.92 -8.96 20.62
N ALA A 28 -2.54 -8.18 19.74
CA ALA A 28 -1.86 -7.13 18.98
C ALA A 28 -1.23 -6.01 19.85
N GLN A 29 -1.66 -5.85 21.11
CA GLN A 29 -1.19 -4.82 22.04
C GLN A 29 -0.08 -5.32 22.97
N THR A 30 0.14 -6.63 23.03
CA THR A 30 1.04 -7.26 23.99
C THR A 30 2.05 -8.18 23.31
N PHE A 31 3.16 -8.47 23.99
CA PHE A 31 4.15 -9.43 23.54
C PHE A 31 4.54 -10.35 24.68
N CYS A 32 5.08 -11.52 24.35
CA CYS A 32 5.49 -12.47 25.36
C CYS A 32 6.83 -12.09 25.98
N SER A 33 6.84 -11.80 27.29
CA SER A 33 8.08 -11.51 28.04
C SER A 33 9.02 -12.72 28.16
N GLY A 34 8.59 -13.90 27.71
CA GLY A 34 9.41 -15.10 27.54
C GLY A 34 10.28 -15.40 28.75
N ILE A 35 11.58 -15.06 28.61
CA ILE A 35 12.67 -15.32 29.56
C ILE A 35 12.42 -14.73 30.95
N ILE A 36 11.69 -13.61 31.05
CA ILE A 36 11.52 -12.92 32.33
C ILE A 36 10.45 -13.63 33.17
N ASN A 37 9.20 -13.62 32.68
CA ASN A 37 8.03 -14.10 33.44
C ASN A 37 7.12 -15.03 32.63
N GLY A 38 7.39 -15.23 31.33
CA GLY A 38 6.51 -16.01 30.46
C GLY A 38 5.07 -15.47 30.40
N THR A 39 4.89 -14.15 30.51
CA THR A 39 3.57 -13.51 30.46
C THR A 39 3.48 -12.43 29.39
N CYS A 40 2.26 -12.21 28.88
CA CYS A 40 1.98 -11.16 27.92
C CYS A 40 2.03 -9.79 28.61
N ILE A 41 2.95 -8.94 28.17
CA ILE A 41 3.13 -7.56 28.66
C ILE A 41 2.96 -6.56 27.51
N PRO A 42 2.69 -5.27 27.77
CA PRO A 42 2.46 -4.29 26.71
C PRO A 42 3.69 -4.15 25.79
N ARG A 43 3.43 -4.00 24.49
CA ARG A 43 4.48 -3.73 23.49
C ARG A 43 5.21 -2.44 23.81
N GLN A 44 6.51 -2.42 23.57
CA GLN A 44 7.38 -1.28 23.87
C GLN A 44 7.66 -0.43 22.62
N CYS A 45 7.48 -0.99 21.44
CA CYS A 45 7.58 -0.28 20.18
C CYS A 45 6.42 -0.65 19.25
N ARG A 46 6.19 0.20 18.25
CA ARG A 46 5.30 -0.10 17.13
C ARG A 46 6.03 0.10 15.80
N ARG A 47 5.54 -0.61 14.80
CA ARG A 47 5.96 -0.48 13.39
C ARG A 47 5.03 0.44 12.60
N GLU A 48 3.73 0.28 12.82
CA GLU A 48 2.70 0.98 12.04
C GLU A 48 2.42 2.36 12.62
N GLU A 49 2.29 3.36 11.75
CA GLU A 49 1.90 4.72 12.13
C GLU A 49 0.50 4.76 12.74
N PHE A 50 -0.39 3.87 12.28
CA PHE A 50 -1.76 3.73 12.77
C PHE A 50 -1.97 2.30 13.29
N PRO A 51 -1.52 1.99 14.52
CA PRO A 51 -1.55 0.63 15.03
C PRO A 51 -2.99 0.18 15.30
N SER A 52 -3.37 -0.92 14.66
CA SER A 52 -4.67 -1.54 14.88
C SER A 52 -4.79 -2.08 16.31
N GLY A 53 -6.03 -2.05 16.83
CA GLY A 53 -6.37 -2.63 18.12
C GLY A 53 -6.34 -1.65 19.30
N TYR A 54 -5.71 -0.47 19.19
CA TYR A 54 -5.72 0.54 20.25
C TYR A 54 -6.98 1.43 20.19
N ARG A 55 -7.56 1.72 21.36
CA ARG A 55 -8.66 2.69 21.50
C ARG A 55 -8.10 4.11 21.70
N MET A 56 -8.91 5.14 21.44
CA MET A 56 -8.48 6.55 21.55
C MET A 56 -7.93 6.95 22.93
N ASN A 57 -8.27 6.23 23.99
CA ASN A 57 -7.83 6.51 25.36
C ASN A 57 -6.69 5.59 25.85
N GLN A 58 -6.12 4.75 24.99
CA GLN A 58 -5.02 3.85 25.35
C GLN A 58 -3.67 4.43 24.93
N THR A 59 -2.66 4.23 25.76
CA THR A 59 -1.28 4.58 25.42
C THR A 59 -0.79 3.70 24.28
N VAL A 60 -0.44 4.33 23.17
CA VAL A 60 0.12 3.67 22.00
C VAL A 60 1.65 3.67 22.13
N PRO A 61 2.35 2.54 21.90
CA PRO A 61 3.80 2.49 21.93
C PRO A 61 4.42 3.47 20.93
N ALA A 62 5.64 3.95 21.19
CA ALA A 62 6.31 4.86 20.26
C ALA A 62 6.78 4.13 19.00
N LEU A 63 6.87 4.87 17.88
CA LEU A 63 7.64 4.40 16.72
C LEU A 63 9.12 4.37 17.08
N CYS A 64 9.87 3.45 16.47
CA CYS A 64 11.31 3.46 16.62
C CYS A 64 11.92 4.69 15.93
N PRO A 65 12.96 5.30 16.52
CA PRO A 65 13.67 6.39 15.87
C PRO A 65 14.37 5.90 14.60
N THR A 66 14.69 6.82 13.70
CA THR A 66 15.41 6.53 12.46
C THR A 66 16.70 5.75 12.73
N GLY A 67 16.95 4.70 11.92
CA GLY A 67 18.10 3.80 12.10
C GLY A 67 17.85 2.62 13.06
N LEU A 68 16.64 2.52 13.63
CA LEU A 68 16.19 1.37 14.41
C LEU A 68 14.89 0.82 13.82
N PHE A 69 14.61 -0.44 14.11
CA PHE A 69 13.36 -1.11 13.73
C PHE A 69 12.66 -1.72 14.94
N CYS A 70 11.34 -1.91 14.81
CA CYS A 70 10.54 -2.65 15.78
C CYS A 70 10.32 -4.09 15.28
N PRO A 71 10.80 -5.13 15.98
CA PRO A 71 10.62 -6.53 15.57
C PRO A 71 9.14 -6.94 15.65
N GLY A 72 8.79 -8.07 15.02
CA GLY A 72 7.42 -8.59 14.94
C GLY A 72 6.77 -8.80 16.31
N GLU A 73 7.55 -9.09 17.33
CA GLU A 73 7.13 -9.23 18.72
C GLU A 73 6.78 -7.86 19.33
N GLY A 74 7.52 -6.81 19.00
CA GLY A 74 7.35 -5.45 19.55
C GLY A 74 7.88 -5.30 20.98
N ASP A 75 8.94 -6.03 21.30
CA ASP A 75 9.57 -6.07 22.63
C ASP A 75 10.47 -4.85 22.91
N ALA A 76 11.20 -4.37 21.90
CA ALA A 76 12.02 -3.16 21.98
C ALA A 76 12.48 -2.72 20.58
N CYS A 77 12.89 -1.45 20.43
CA CYS A 77 13.57 -0.99 19.22
C CYS A 77 14.98 -1.58 19.15
N ARG A 78 15.36 -2.08 17.98
CA ARG A 78 16.66 -2.72 17.73
C ARG A 78 17.41 -2.03 16.59
N PRO A 79 18.75 -2.05 16.58
CA PRO A 79 19.54 -1.57 15.45
C PRO A 79 19.22 -2.36 14.17
N LEU A 80 19.31 -1.72 13.01
CA LEU A 80 19.15 -2.40 11.72
C LEU A 80 20.14 -3.57 11.56
N VAL A 81 19.67 -4.62 10.92
CA VAL A 81 20.35 -5.88 10.66
C VAL A 81 21.27 -5.73 9.47
N ALA A 82 22.56 -6.05 9.64
CA ALA A 82 23.52 -6.02 8.55
C ALA A 82 23.20 -7.07 7.47
N VAL A 83 23.65 -6.83 6.24
CA VAL A 83 23.54 -7.81 5.16
C VAL A 83 24.25 -9.13 5.53
N GLY A 84 23.64 -10.25 5.14
CA GLY A 84 24.06 -11.59 5.49
C GLY A 84 23.61 -12.06 6.87
N GLN A 85 22.96 -11.20 7.67
CA GLN A 85 22.42 -11.57 8.98
C GLN A 85 20.93 -11.93 8.92
N PRO A 86 20.41 -12.65 9.93
CA PRO A 86 19.02 -13.09 9.95
C PRO A 86 18.00 -11.96 10.08
N CYS A 87 16.93 -12.03 9.30
CA CYS A 87 15.79 -11.12 9.33
C CYS A 87 14.46 -11.88 9.38
N GLN A 88 13.40 -11.22 9.83
CA GLN A 88 12.06 -11.81 9.84
C GLN A 88 11.45 -11.78 8.43
N PHE A 89 10.70 -12.83 8.09
CA PHE A 89 10.01 -12.96 6.80
C PHE A 89 9.21 -11.70 6.41
N ASN A 90 9.42 -11.20 5.19
CA ASN A 90 8.83 -9.96 4.67
C ASN A 90 9.05 -8.72 5.57
N ARG A 91 10.19 -8.65 6.25
CA ARG A 91 10.57 -7.50 7.09
C ARG A 91 11.85 -6.85 6.58
N ASP A 92 11.77 -6.26 5.39
CA ASP A 92 12.88 -5.52 4.78
C ASP A 92 13.28 -4.30 5.61
N ASP A 93 12.33 -3.72 6.34
CA ASP A 93 12.55 -2.60 7.27
C ASP A 93 13.54 -2.91 8.40
N GLN A 94 13.89 -4.19 8.58
CA GLN A 94 14.91 -4.62 9.53
C GLN A 94 16.30 -4.53 8.93
N CYS A 95 16.44 -4.61 7.61
CA CYS A 95 17.71 -4.68 6.94
C CYS A 95 18.35 -3.30 6.83
N ALA A 96 19.67 -3.25 6.96
CA ALA A 96 20.43 -2.02 6.79
C ALA A 96 20.34 -1.58 5.31
N PRO A 97 20.00 -0.30 5.05
CA PRO A 97 19.79 0.21 3.70
C PRO A 97 21.08 0.16 2.87
N SER A 98 20.92 0.18 1.54
CA SER A 98 22.04 0.31 0.62
C SER A 98 22.37 1.78 0.39
N ASN A 99 23.65 2.11 0.35
CA ASN A 99 24.11 3.45 -0.06
C ASN A 99 24.18 3.62 -1.60
N ILE A 100 23.74 2.61 -2.36
CA ILE A 100 23.80 2.62 -3.83
C ILE A 100 22.55 3.33 -4.38
N SER A 101 22.77 4.45 -5.06
CA SER A 101 21.70 5.21 -5.69
C SER A 101 20.93 4.39 -6.74
N GLY A 102 19.60 4.47 -6.71
CA GLY A 102 18.74 3.83 -7.71
C GLY A 102 18.43 2.35 -7.48
N LEU A 103 18.74 1.81 -6.30
CA LEU A 103 18.26 0.49 -5.87
C LEU A 103 16.95 0.53 -5.07
N ALA A 104 16.68 1.67 -4.41
CA ALA A 104 15.44 1.86 -3.65
C ALA A 104 14.22 1.79 -4.57
N ASP A 105 13.24 0.97 -4.18
CA ASP A 105 11.98 0.78 -4.90
C ASP A 105 10.89 0.28 -3.93
N TYR A 106 9.63 0.26 -4.35
CA TYR A 106 8.50 -0.16 -3.52
C TYR A 106 8.57 -1.63 -3.05
N ASN A 107 9.38 -2.49 -3.68
CA ASN A 107 9.54 -3.88 -3.27
C ASN A 107 10.68 -4.11 -2.27
N ASN A 108 11.38 -3.06 -1.83
CA ASN A 108 12.52 -3.18 -0.94
C ASN A 108 12.59 -2.01 0.05
N PHE A 109 13.49 -2.11 1.03
CA PHE A 109 13.79 -1.03 1.98
C PHE A 109 15.12 -0.40 1.61
N ASP A 110 15.06 0.70 0.85
CA ASP A 110 16.23 1.47 0.38
C ASP A 110 17.32 0.59 -0.25
N GLY A 111 16.91 -0.36 -1.11
CA GLY A 111 17.80 -1.28 -1.81
C GLY A 111 18.21 -2.52 -1.02
N SER A 112 17.67 -2.71 0.19
CA SER A 112 17.83 -3.93 0.98
C SER A 112 16.54 -4.72 1.06
N ILE A 113 16.62 -6.05 1.08
CA ILE A 113 15.48 -6.95 1.08
C ILE A 113 15.77 -8.16 1.97
N CYS A 114 14.75 -8.65 2.68
CA CYS A 114 14.82 -9.89 3.44
C CYS A 114 14.33 -11.06 2.57
N LEU A 115 15.24 -11.96 2.19
CA LEU A 115 14.94 -13.17 1.40
C LEU A 115 15.48 -14.39 2.14
N HIS A 116 14.69 -15.45 2.25
CA HIS A 116 15.04 -16.67 3.00
C HIS A 116 15.51 -16.39 4.42
N SER A 117 14.89 -15.40 5.07
CA SER A 117 15.27 -14.90 6.40
C SER A 117 16.69 -14.36 6.50
N ILE A 118 17.30 -13.90 5.40
CA ILE A 118 18.61 -13.26 5.36
C ILE A 118 18.51 -11.91 4.65
N CYS A 119 19.10 -10.87 5.27
CA CYS A 119 19.18 -9.55 4.64
C CYS A 119 20.15 -9.59 3.45
N THR A 120 19.71 -9.11 2.29
CA THR A 120 20.52 -9.00 1.07
C THR A 120 20.25 -7.69 0.34
N TYR A 121 21.12 -7.31 -0.59
CA TYR A 121 20.94 -6.14 -1.44
C TYR A 121 20.29 -6.51 -2.77
N THR A 122 19.47 -5.61 -3.30
CA THR A 122 18.81 -5.74 -4.60
C THR A 122 19.70 -5.21 -5.74
N ASN A 123 20.96 -5.67 -5.80
CA ASN A 123 21.97 -5.12 -6.70
C ASN A 123 22.42 -6.07 -7.83
N VAL A 124 21.75 -7.21 -8.00
CA VAL A 124 22.12 -8.19 -9.04
C VAL A 124 21.73 -7.66 -10.42
N THR A 125 22.67 -7.72 -11.36
CA THR A 125 22.54 -7.14 -12.70
C THR A 125 22.04 -8.16 -13.73
N GLU A 126 21.69 -7.68 -14.92
CA GLU A 126 21.11 -8.51 -15.99
C GLU A 126 22.00 -9.74 -16.31
N LYS A 127 21.38 -10.92 -16.46
CA LYS A 127 22.02 -12.21 -16.76
C LYS A 127 22.92 -12.77 -15.66
N GLN A 128 22.93 -12.17 -14.47
CA GLN A 128 23.60 -12.75 -13.31
C GLN A 128 22.66 -13.66 -12.51
N PRO A 129 23.19 -14.66 -11.79
CA PRO A 129 22.40 -15.54 -10.95
C PRO A 129 21.75 -14.75 -9.80
N CYS A 130 20.48 -15.02 -9.56
CA CYS A 130 19.69 -14.31 -8.54
C CYS A 130 19.12 -15.26 -7.48
N VAL A 131 18.80 -14.67 -6.34
CA VAL A 131 18.08 -15.32 -5.25
C VAL A 131 16.65 -14.79 -5.28
N PHE A 132 15.69 -15.70 -5.25
CA PHE A 132 14.27 -15.38 -5.20
C PHE A 132 13.59 -16.20 -4.11
N GLU A 133 12.50 -15.67 -3.58
CA GLU A 133 11.65 -16.32 -2.59
C GLU A 133 10.20 -16.33 -3.10
N LEU A 134 9.57 -17.51 -3.10
CA LEU A 134 8.14 -17.66 -3.40
C LEU A 134 7.34 -17.78 -2.13
N SER A 135 6.31 -16.95 -2.03
CA SER A 135 5.39 -16.94 -0.90
C SER A 135 3.96 -17.03 -1.40
N THR A 136 3.33 -18.17 -1.14
CA THR A 136 1.90 -18.37 -1.44
C THR A 136 1.06 -18.05 -0.23
N TYR A 137 0.07 -17.19 -0.46
CA TYR A 137 -1.00 -16.81 0.44
C TYR A 137 -2.29 -17.46 -0.05
N SER A 138 -3.11 -17.96 0.87
CA SER A 138 -4.46 -18.39 0.51
C SER A 138 -5.49 -17.50 1.17
N ASP A 139 -6.42 -16.98 0.38
CA ASP A 139 -7.50 -16.11 0.87
C ASP A 139 -8.84 -16.58 0.30
N ILE A 140 -9.94 -16.01 0.78
CA ILE A 140 -11.29 -16.29 0.29
C ILE A 140 -11.77 -15.05 -0.46
N ASP A 141 -12.26 -15.25 -1.68
CA ASP A 141 -12.84 -14.18 -2.47
C ASP A 141 -14.24 -13.77 -1.97
N VAL A 142 -14.81 -12.74 -2.58
CA VAL A 142 -16.16 -12.25 -2.27
C VAL A 142 -17.28 -13.28 -2.50
N SER A 143 -17.01 -14.35 -3.27
CA SER A 143 -17.94 -15.44 -3.54
C SER A 143 -17.82 -16.61 -2.56
N GLY A 144 -16.88 -16.53 -1.61
CA GLY A 144 -16.59 -17.61 -0.66
C GLY A 144 -15.64 -18.68 -1.20
N MET A 145 -15.13 -18.53 -2.42
CA MET A 145 -14.16 -19.46 -3.01
C MET A 145 -12.74 -19.10 -2.58
N GLY A 146 -11.96 -20.12 -2.23
CA GLY A 146 -10.55 -19.94 -1.91
C GLY A 146 -9.73 -19.64 -3.16
N PHE A 147 -8.86 -18.64 -3.10
CA PHE A 147 -7.85 -18.38 -4.13
C PHE A 147 -6.44 -18.40 -3.54
N LEU A 148 -5.46 -18.72 -4.38
CA LEU A 148 -4.05 -18.71 -4.04
C LEU A 148 -3.39 -17.52 -4.72
N ASN A 149 -2.71 -16.68 -3.94
CA ASN A 149 -1.90 -15.59 -4.44
C ASN A 149 -0.43 -15.89 -4.15
N THR A 150 0.39 -16.02 -5.20
CA THR A 150 1.82 -16.28 -5.05
C THR A 150 2.60 -15.02 -5.38
N ILE A 151 3.33 -14.53 -4.38
CA ILE A 151 4.21 -13.37 -4.48
C ILE A 151 5.63 -13.87 -4.65
N VAL A 152 6.33 -13.34 -5.65
CA VAL A 152 7.75 -13.59 -5.89
C VAL A 152 8.53 -12.34 -5.52
N ARG A 153 9.59 -12.52 -4.74
CA ARG A 153 10.50 -11.47 -4.29
C ARG A 153 11.92 -11.86 -4.65
N ASP A 154 12.75 -10.92 -5.07
CA ASP A 154 14.07 -11.21 -5.62
C ASP A 154 15.10 -10.12 -5.30
N ASN A 155 16.38 -10.46 -5.46
CA ASN A 155 17.51 -9.54 -5.26
C ASN A 155 18.06 -8.94 -6.56
N CYS A 156 17.32 -9.04 -7.67
CA CYS A 156 17.67 -8.32 -8.89
C CYS A 156 17.47 -6.82 -8.70
N GLN A 157 18.09 -6.00 -9.56
CA GLN A 157 17.88 -4.56 -9.57
C GLN A 157 16.39 -4.23 -9.82
N THR A 158 15.67 -4.02 -8.73
CA THR A 158 14.22 -4.24 -8.65
C THR A 158 13.41 -3.40 -9.65
N ALA A 159 13.86 -2.17 -9.90
CA ALA A 159 13.19 -1.22 -10.77
C ALA A 159 13.25 -1.56 -12.27
N ARG A 160 14.11 -2.50 -12.69
CA ARG A 160 14.37 -2.80 -14.11
C ARG A 160 14.41 -4.29 -14.42
N LEU A 161 14.73 -5.09 -13.41
CA LEU A 161 14.98 -6.51 -13.54
C LEU A 161 14.10 -7.30 -12.58
N PHE A 162 13.80 -8.54 -12.96
CA PHE A 162 13.22 -9.56 -12.09
C PHE A 162 14.02 -10.85 -12.20
N CYS A 163 13.90 -11.73 -11.22
CA CYS A 163 14.53 -13.04 -11.25
C CYS A 163 13.61 -14.06 -11.91
N ASP A 164 14.01 -14.59 -13.07
CA ASP A 164 13.25 -15.68 -13.70
C ASP A 164 13.41 -16.95 -12.86
N THR A 165 12.28 -17.48 -12.37
CA THR A 165 12.27 -18.64 -11.46
C THR A 165 12.70 -19.96 -12.12
N SER A 166 12.65 -20.04 -13.45
CA SER A 166 13.03 -21.22 -14.23
C SER A 166 14.54 -21.22 -14.53
N THR A 167 15.09 -20.08 -14.93
CA THR A 167 16.50 -19.94 -15.31
C THR A 167 17.40 -19.46 -14.17
N GLN A 168 16.81 -18.92 -13.10
CA GLN A 168 17.47 -18.34 -11.93
C GLN A 168 18.45 -17.21 -12.26
N VAL A 169 18.15 -16.42 -13.29
CA VAL A 169 18.93 -15.25 -13.68
C VAL A 169 18.07 -14.00 -13.74
N CYS A 170 18.69 -12.84 -13.53
CA CYS A 170 18.01 -11.56 -13.66
C CYS A 170 17.73 -11.23 -15.12
N GLU A 171 16.46 -11.10 -15.48
CA GLU A 171 16.00 -10.67 -16.79
C GLU A 171 15.32 -9.30 -16.71
N ARG A 172 15.14 -8.65 -17.85
CA ARG A 172 14.40 -7.37 -17.91
C ARG A 172 12.92 -7.61 -17.70
N LEU A 173 12.30 -6.70 -16.96
CA LEU A 173 10.85 -6.69 -16.77
C LEU A 173 10.11 -6.73 -18.11
N ARG A 174 9.02 -7.50 -18.13
CA ARG A 174 8.14 -7.76 -19.27
C ARG A 174 7.19 -6.59 -19.48
N LEU A 175 7.01 -6.19 -20.74
CA LEU A 175 6.06 -5.13 -21.12
C LEU A 175 4.63 -5.65 -21.17
N VAL A 176 3.66 -4.73 -21.16
CA VAL A 176 2.24 -5.06 -21.38
C VAL A 176 2.07 -5.86 -22.68
N GLY A 177 1.29 -6.94 -22.60
CA GLY A 177 1.07 -7.88 -23.70
C GLY A 177 2.10 -9.00 -23.83
N GLN A 178 3.21 -8.96 -23.07
CA GLN A 178 4.20 -10.04 -23.07
C GLN A 178 3.80 -11.15 -22.09
N GLN A 179 4.31 -12.36 -22.36
CA GLN A 179 4.11 -13.51 -21.47
C GLN A 179 4.82 -13.31 -20.13
N CYS A 180 4.14 -13.72 -19.07
CA CYS A 180 4.63 -13.68 -17.70
C CYS A 180 4.17 -14.93 -16.94
N GLN A 181 4.89 -15.25 -15.87
CA GLN A 181 4.55 -16.30 -14.91
C GLN A 181 4.03 -15.71 -13.60
N TYR A 182 4.63 -14.59 -13.16
CA TYR A 182 4.26 -13.92 -11.92
C TYR A 182 4.08 -12.42 -12.11
N HIS A 183 3.34 -11.79 -11.19
CA HIS A 183 3.15 -10.33 -11.19
C HIS A 183 4.47 -9.56 -11.19
N ARG A 184 5.49 -10.12 -10.54
CA ARG A 184 6.84 -9.53 -10.43
C ARG A 184 7.57 -9.44 -11.77
N ASP A 185 7.18 -10.23 -12.76
CA ASP A 185 7.83 -10.25 -14.08
C ASP A 185 7.49 -8.98 -14.87
N CYS A 186 6.36 -8.34 -14.58
CA CYS A 186 5.83 -7.23 -15.35
C CYS A 186 6.43 -5.89 -14.93
N GLN A 187 6.74 -5.03 -15.92
CA GLN A 187 7.33 -3.72 -15.68
C GLN A 187 6.31 -2.75 -15.09
N SER A 188 6.36 -2.48 -13.79
CA SER A 188 5.61 -1.35 -13.20
C SER A 188 6.10 -0.01 -13.73
N VAL A 189 5.16 0.87 -14.07
CA VAL A 189 5.42 2.27 -14.47
C VAL A 189 4.71 3.15 -13.45
N HIS A 190 5.49 3.95 -12.73
CA HIS A 190 5.10 5.04 -11.82
C HIS A 190 3.69 4.93 -11.19
N PHE A 191 3.61 4.58 -9.89
CA PHE A 191 2.37 4.34 -9.13
C PHE A 191 1.48 3.18 -9.61
N TYR A 192 1.64 2.66 -10.83
CA TYR A 192 0.84 1.56 -11.38
C TYR A 192 1.63 0.25 -11.46
N TYR A 193 1.04 -0.81 -10.91
CA TYR A 193 1.60 -2.15 -10.90
C TYR A 193 0.88 -2.99 -11.96
N TYR A 194 1.59 -3.36 -13.04
CA TYR A 194 1.04 -4.29 -14.02
C TYR A 194 1.04 -5.69 -13.42
N ASN A 195 -0.06 -6.39 -13.68
CA ASN A 195 -0.29 -7.71 -13.14
C ASN A 195 -0.14 -8.76 -14.22
N CYS A 196 0.34 -9.93 -13.82
CA CYS A 196 0.30 -11.10 -14.70
C CYS A 196 -1.11 -11.69 -14.65
N LEU A 197 -1.90 -11.42 -15.68
CA LEU A 197 -3.28 -11.90 -15.81
C LEU A 197 -3.34 -12.85 -17.01
N GLN A 198 -3.80 -14.09 -16.77
CA GLN A 198 -3.87 -15.12 -17.83
C GLN A 198 -2.52 -15.34 -18.54
N ASN A 199 -1.42 -15.32 -17.78
CA ASN A 199 -0.03 -15.44 -18.27
C ASN A 199 0.42 -14.30 -19.21
N VAL A 200 -0.24 -13.14 -19.15
CA VAL A 200 0.13 -11.95 -19.92
C VAL A 200 0.18 -10.73 -19.01
N CYS A 201 1.19 -9.88 -19.17
CA CYS A 201 1.26 -8.62 -18.45
C CYS A 201 0.14 -7.69 -18.90
N ALA A 202 -0.69 -7.26 -17.97
CA ALA A 202 -1.85 -6.43 -18.22
C ALA A 202 -1.95 -5.28 -17.21
N SER A 203 -2.60 -4.19 -17.63
CA SER A 203 -2.92 -3.08 -16.74
C SER A 203 -3.79 -3.52 -15.56
N PRO A 204 -3.56 -2.97 -14.36
CA PRO A 204 -4.43 -3.24 -13.22
C PRO A 204 -5.84 -2.69 -13.50
N PRO A 205 -6.89 -3.33 -12.97
CA PRO A 205 -8.28 -2.87 -13.18
C PRO A 205 -8.59 -1.53 -12.51
N GLU A 206 -7.73 -1.07 -11.60
CA GLU A 206 -7.83 0.20 -10.85
C GLU A 206 -7.05 1.35 -11.52
N GLU A 207 -6.52 1.15 -12.72
CA GLU A 207 -5.90 2.24 -13.48
C GLU A 207 -6.96 3.36 -13.66
N PRO A 208 -6.69 4.59 -13.18
CA PRO A 208 -7.63 5.68 -13.33
C PRO A 208 -7.87 5.87 -14.82
N PHE A 209 -9.13 5.87 -15.19
CA PHE A 209 -9.52 6.01 -16.59
C PHE A 209 -8.89 7.30 -17.14
N GLU A 210 -7.92 7.17 -18.03
CA GLU A 210 -7.41 8.30 -18.79
C GLU A 210 -8.56 8.76 -19.70
N VAL A 211 -9.31 9.73 -19.20
CA VAL A 211 -10.39 10.36 -19.95
C VAL A 211 -9.77 11.03 -21.18
N ALA A 212 -10.20 10.59 -22.35
CA ALA A 212 -9.68 11.11 -23.59
C ALA A 212 -9.90 12.63 -23.66
N LEU A 213 -8.94 13.35 -24.25
CA LEU A 213 -8.96 14.82 -24.37
C LEU A 213 -10.29 15.39 -24.86
N TRP A 214 -11.02 14.68 -25.72
CA TRP A 214 -12.32 15.11 -26.22
C TRP A 214 -13.41 15.15 -25.13
N GLN A 215 -13.35 14.26 -24.13
CA GLN A 215 -14.30 14.22 -23.02
C GLN A 215 -14.15 15.47 -22.15
N TYR A 216 -12.92 15.93 -21.92
CA TYR A 216 -12.66 17.21 -21.26
C TYR A 216 -13.24 18.39 -22.05
N ALA A 217 -13.08 18.40 -23.38
CA ALA A 217 -13.62 19.46 -24.21
C ALA A 217 -15.16 19.53 -24.14
N VAL A 218 -15.83 18.38 -24.25
CA VAL A 218 -17.31 18.30 -24.22
C VAL A 218 -17.86 18.68 -22.85
N THR A 219 -17.27 18.16 -21.77
CA THR A 219 -17.70 18.47 -20.40
C THR A 219 -17.52 19.95 -20.07
N THR A 220 -16.38 20.54 -20.43
CA THR A 220 -16.12 21.97 -20.23
C THR A 220 -17.13 22.83 -20.99
N LEU A 221 -17.42 22.49 -22.26
CA LEU A 221 -18.40 23.21 -23.06
C LEU A 221 -19.81 23.12 -22.45
N ALA A 222 -20.21 21.93 -21.98
CA ALA A 222 -21.52 21.73 -21.35
C ALA A 222 -21.68 22.57 -20.07
N VAL A 223 -20.65 22.62 -19.21
CA VAL A 223 -20.66 23.44 -17.99
C VAL A 223 -20.77 24.93 -18.32
N VAL A 224 -20.03 25.40 -19.32
CA VAL A 224 -20.09 26.81 -19.75
C VAL A 224 -21.48 27.17 -20.29
N LEU A 225 -22.08 26.31 -21.12
CA LEU A 225 -23.44 26.54 -21.65
C LEU A 225 -24.50 26.54 -20.54
N ALA A 226 -24.38 25.63 -19.57
CA ALA A 226 -25.29 25.59 -18.42
C ALA A 226 -25.19 26.87 -17.56
N MET A 227 -23.97 27.32 -17.26
CA MET A 227 -23.76 28.57 -16.52
C MET A 227 -24.35 29.78 -17.28
N ALA A 228 -24.11 29.87 -18.59
CA ALA A 228 -24.66 30.95 -19.41
C ALA A 228 -26.20 30.94 -19.41
N ALA A 229 -26.83 29.76 -19.56
CA ALA A 229 -28.28 29.62 -19.55
C ALA A 229 -28.89 30.04 -18.21
N ILE A 230 -28.28 29.65 -17.09
CA ILE A 230 -28.71 30.05 -15.74
C ILE A 230 -28.60 31.58 -15.58
N CYS A 231 -27.48 32.18 -15.97
CA CYS A 231 -27.31 33.64 -15.91
C CYS A 231 -28.37 34.39 -16.75
N ILE A 232 -28.64 33.93 -17.98
CA ILE A 232 -29.67 34.54 -18.84
C ILE A 232 -31.06 34.44 -18.21
N MET A 233 -31.43 33.27 -17.68
CA MET A 233 -32.73 33.06 -17.02
C MET A 233 -32.88 33.96 -15.79
N LEU A 234 -31.85 34.08 -14.96
CA LEU A 234 -31.85 34.96 -13.80
C LEU A 234 -31.98 36.44 -14.19
N VAL A 235 -31.28 36.88 -15.24
CA VAL A 235 -31.40 38.25 -15.77
C VAL A 235 -32.80 38.52 -16.29
N MET A 236 -33.40 37.58 -17.04
CA MET A 236 -34.77 37.70 -17.53
C MET A 236 -35.78 37.77 -16.38
N MET A 237 -35.64 36.90 -15.37
CA MET A 237 -36.50 36.90 -14.19
C MET A 237 -36.38 38.20 -13.41
N HIS A 238 -35.16 38.70 -13.18
CA HIS A 238 -34.93 39.97 -12.49
C HIS A 238 -35.52 41.16 -13.27
N ARG A 239 -35.39 41.16 -14.61
CA ARG A 239 -36.01 42.20 -15.46
C ARG A 239 -37.54 42.18 -15.35
N ARG A 240 -38.15 41.00 -15.38
CA ARG A 240 -39.61 40.85 -15.20
C ARG A 240 -40.06 41.31 -13.82
N HIS A 241 -39.32 40.98 -12.76
CA HIS A 241 -39.64 41.42 -11.40
C HIS A 241 -39.53 42.94 -11.24
N ARG A 242 -38.48 43.57 -11.81
CA ARG A 242 -38.35 45.04 -11.81
C ARG A 242 -39.52 45.71 -12.54
N LEU A 243 -39.94 45.19 -13.69
CA LEU A 243 -41.08 45.74 -14.45
C LEU A 243 -42.39 45.68 -13.65
N LYS A 244 -42.66 44.57 -12.97
CA LYS A 244 -43.84 44.45 -12.09
C LYS A 244 -43.80 45.46 -10.95
N HIS A 245 -42.66 45.59 -10.27
CA HIS A 245 -42.50 46.59 -9.22
C HIS A 245 -42.69 48.03 -9.71
N TYR A 246 -42.20 48.35 -10.91
CA TYR A 246 -42.47 49.67 -11.49
C TYR A 246 -43.97 49.88 -11.74
N GLN A 247 -44.70 48.88 -12.24
CA GLN A 247 -46.15 48.97 -12.44
C GLN A 247 -46.89 49.19 -11.11
N GLU A 248 -46.57 48.42 -10.07
CA GLU A 248 -47.16 48.58 -8.72
C GLU A 248 -46.91 49.99 -8.15
N ILE A 249 -45.71 50.55 -8.33
CA ILE A 249 -45.39 51.92 -7.90
C ILE A 249 -46.20 52.96 -8.69
N TYR A 250 -46.36 52.77 -10.00
CA TYR A 250 -47.18 53.67 -10.83
C TYR A 250 -48.65 53.65 -10.39
N GLU A 251 -49.23 52.47 -10.16
CA GLU A 251 -50.61 52.32 -9.66
C GLU A 251 -50.78 52.98 -8.29
N TYR A 252 -49.84 52.79 -7.36
CA TYR A 252 -49.85 53.43 -6.05
C TYR A 252 -49.79 54.97 -6.12
N CYS A 253 -49.06 55.55 -7.07
CA CYS A 253 -49.00 56.99 -7.27
C CYS A 253 -50.29 57.58 -7.87
N ASP A 254 -50.98 56.83 -8.74
CA ASP A 254 -52.25 57.25 -9.36
C ASP A 254 -53.39 57.30 -8.33
N GLU A 255 -53.41 56.35 -7.38
CA GLU A 255 -54.40 56.32 -6.29
C GLU A 255 -54.28 57.47 -5.27
N GLN A 256 -53.17 58.22 -5.25
CA GLN A 256 -52.92 59.30 -4.27
C GLN A 256 -53.20 60.72 -4.77
N ILE A 257 -53.64 60.88 -6.02
CA ILE A 257 -54.02 62.18 -6.61
C ILE A 257 -55.55 62.34 -6.57
#